data_AF-Q8ETE6-F1
#
_entry.id   AF-Q8ETE6-F1
#
_cell.length_a   1.000
_cell.length_b   1.000
_cell.length_c   1.000
_cell.angle_alpha   90.00
_cell.angle_beta   90.00
_cell.angle_gamma   90.00
#
_symmetry.space_group_name_H-M   'P 1'
#
loop_
_entity.id
_entity.type
_entity.pdbx_description
1 polymer ?
#
loop_
_entity_poly.entity_id
_entity_poly.type
_entity_poly.pdbx_seq_one_letter_code
_entity_poly.pdbx_strand_id
1 'polypeptide(L)'
;MLEYIILAATAWFMGFFPLFEIYLAIPASMGLGLDMVSSIIWAWFGNFFAIPFIAYSYDWLTKFNKINKYFYKLTQSKTSQRLNKGGFMIILLGTPLLGSWAIGVIGKVIGMDKKRLFLSSAISIGIYGILIGVLTKLGIDLFS
;
A
#
# COMPACT_ATOMS: atom_id res chain seq x y z
N MET A 1 7.30 24.04 9.90
CA MET A 1 7.35 22.92 10.89
C MET A 1 5.99 22.28 11.05
N LEU A 2 4.97 22.97 11.60
CA LEU A 2 3.63 22.40 11.78
C LEU A 2 2.98 21.97 10.45
N GLU A 3 3.07 22.81 9.43
CA GLU A 3 2.55 22.52 8.08
C GLU A 3 3.14 21.23 7.49
N TYR A 4 4.46 21.09 7.52
CA TYR A 4 5.15 19.87 7.08
C TYR A 4 4.63 18.63 7.82
N ILE A 5 4.47 18.71 9.15
CA ILE A 5 3.98 17.59 9.96
C ILE A 5 2.57 17.19 9.53
N ILE A 6 1.69 18.16 9.27
CA ILE A 6 0.32 17.91 8.82
C ILE A 6 0.32 17.24 7.44
N LEU A 7 1.13 17.75 6.50
CA LEU A 7 1.23 17.17 5.16
C LEU A 7 1.82 15.75 5.20
N ALA A 8 2.87 15.54 5.99
CA ALA A 8 3.48 14.23 6.20
C ALA A 8 2.49 13.23 6.83
N ALA A 9 1.75 13.65 7.86
CA ALA A 9 0.71 12.83 8.48
C ALA A 9 -0.43 12.50 7.50
N THR A 10 -0.80 13.45 6.64
CA THR A 10 -1.79 13.26 5.59
C THR A 10 -1.31 12.23 4.57
N ALA A 11 -0.08 12.36 4.06
CA ALA A 11 0.53 11.41 3.14
C ALA A 11 0.59 10.00 3.73
N TRP A 12 0.99 9.89 5.00
CA TRP A 12 1.03 8.62 5.72
C TRP A 12 -0.36 8.00 5.87
N PHE A 13 -1.35 8.78 6.32
CA PHE A 13 -2.71 8.30 6.53
C PHE A 13 -3.38 7.86 5.22
N MET A 14 -3.20 8.64 4.16
CA MET A 14 -3.67 8.26 2.83
C MET A 14 -2.96 6.99 2.33
N GLY A 15 -1.64 6.89 2.51
CA GLY A 15 -0.88 5.69 2.15
C GLY A 15 -1.40 4.44 2.86
N PHE A 16 -1.76 4.55 4.14
CA PHE A 16 -2.31 3.47 4.94
C PHE A 16 -3.73 3.04 4.53
N PHE A 17 -4.57 3.97 4.08
CA PHE A 17 -5.99 3.69 3.86
C PHE A 17 -6.21 2.87 2.56
N PRO A 18 -7.02 1.78 2.59
CA PRO A 18 -7.11 0.80 1.51
C PRO A 18 -7.61 1.35 0.16
N LEU A 19 -8.32 2.48 0.16
CA LEU A 19 -8.85 3.09 -1.06
C LEU A 19 -7.86 4.04 -1.75
N PHE A 20 -6.91 4.58 -0.99
CA PHE A 20 -6.01 5.62 -1.49
C PHE A 20 -4.67 5.01 -1.85
N GLU A 21 -4.02 4.40 -0.85
CA GLU A 21 -2.70 3.81 -0.98
C GLU A 21 -1.69 4.79 -1.63
N ILE A 22 -0.56 4.28 -2.12
CA ILE A 22 0.45 5.13 -2.78
C ILE A 22 -0.07 5.84 -4.05
N TYR A 23 -1.13 5.32 -4.69
CA TYR A 23 -1.68 5.86 -5.95
C TYR A 23 -2.31 7.23 -5.79
N LEU A 24 -2.99 7.47 -4.66
CA LEU A 24 -3.58 8.76 -4.35
C LEU A 24 -2.77 9.54 -3.32
N ALA A 25 -2.10 8.86 -2.38
CA ALA A 25 -1.34 9.55 -1.33
C ALA A 25 -0.19 10.40 -1.91
N ILE A 26 0.57 9.86 -2.87
CA ILE A 26 1.72 10.56 -3.44
C ILE A 26 1.25 11.77 -4.27
N PRO A 27 0.34 11.64 -5.26
CA PRO A 27 -0.10 12.80 -6.02
C PRO A 27 -0.83 13.84 -5.18
N ALA A 28 -1.68 13.42 -4.24
CA ALA A 28 -2.43 14.36 -3.41
C ALA A 28 -1.50 15.15 -2.48
N SER A 29 -0.55 14.51 -1.81
CA SER A 29 0.39 15.22 -0.93
C SER A 29 1.33 16.16 -1.69
N MET A 30 1.78 15.77 -2.89
CA MET A 30 2.53 16.66 -3.79
C MET A 30 1.69 17.86 -4.23
N GLY A 31 0.42 17.64 -4.61
CA GLY A 31 -0.51 18.72 -4.97
C GLY A 31 -0.86 19.66 -3.81
N LEU A 32 -0.75 19.18 -2.57
CA LEU A 32 -0.89 19.99 -1.35
C LEU A 32 0.40 20.73 -0.96
N GLY A 33 1.47 20.61 -1.74
CA GLY A 33 2.73 21.33 -1.53
C GLY A 33 3.82 20.57 -0.77
N LEU A 34 3.62 19.28 -0.47
CA LEU A 34 4.70 18.46 0.08
C LEU A 34 5.70 18.11 -1.02
N ASP A 35 7.00 18.18 -0.72
CA ASP A 35 8.02 17.83 -1.71
C ASP A 35 7.91 16.34 -2.13
N MET A 36 8.37 16.04 -3.35
CA MET A 36 8.26 14.70 -3.92
C MET A 36 8.88 13.61 -3.04
N VAL A 37 10.05 13.88 -2.44
CA VAL A 37 10.77 12.88 -1.65
C VAL A 37 10.02 12.60 -0.36
N SER A 38 9.59 13.63 0.37
CA SER A 38 8.76 13.47 1.56
C SER A 38 7.43 12.79 1.25
N SER A 39 6.79 13.14 0.14
CA SER A 39 5.53 12.53 -0.31
C SER A 39 5.68 11.02 -0.54
N ILE A 40 6.74 10.62 -1.23
CA ILE A 40 7.07 9.20 -1.46
C ILE A 40 7.33 8.49 -0.13
N ILE A 41 8.21 9.05 0.73
CA ILE A 41 8.63 8.40 1.98
C ILE A 41 7.44 8.19 2.92
N TRP A 42 6.63 9.23 3.16
CA TRP A 42 5.52 9.14 4.10
C TRP A 42 4.39 8.26 3.58
N ALA A 43 4.05 8.35 2.30
CA ALA A 43 3.07 7.45 1.68
C ALA A 43 3.55 5.99 1.70
N TRP A 44 4.84 5.75 1.40
CA TRP A 44 5.46 4.43 1.46
C TRP A 44 5.37 3.82 2.86
N PHE A 45 5.73 4.59 3.90
CA PHE A 45 5.63 4.13 5.28
C PHE A 45 4.19 3.80 5.69
N GLY A 46 3.22 4.66 5.34
CA GLY A 46 1.81 4.42 5.63
C GLY A 46 1.28 3.17 4.95
N ASN A 47 1.57 3.03 3.66
CA ASN A 47 1.13 1.89 2.85
C ASN A 47 1.78 0.58 3.31
N PHE A 48 3.09 0.61 3.57
CA PHE A 48 3.78 -0.54 4.12
C PHE A 48 3.19 -0.96 5.47
N PHE A 49 2.83 -0.01 6.34
CA PHE A 49 2.29 -0.27 7.67
C PHE A 49 0.94 -1.02 7.66
N ALA A 50 0.15 -0.89 6.59
CA ALA A 50 -1.08 -1.66 6.43
C ALA A 50 -0.83 -3.19 6.45
N ILE A 51 0.30 -3.64 5.89
CA ILE A 51 0.62 -5.06 5.77
C ILE A 51 0.89 -5.73 7.14
N PRO A 52 1.83 -5.25 7.98
CA PRO A 52 2.01 -5.81 9.32
C PRO A 52 0.74 -5.61 10.17
N PHE A 53 0.04 -4.47 10.04
CA PHE A 53 -1.21 -4.25 10.74
C PHE A 53 -2.22 -5.37 10.47
N ILE A 54 -2.42 -5.76 9.21
CA ILE A 54 -3.27 -6.88 8.85
C ILE A 54 -2.68 -8.21 9.30
N ALA A 55 -1.39 -8.47 9.06
CA ALA A 55 -0.75 -9.74 9.39
C ALA A 55 -0.89 -10.09 10.89
N TYR A 56 -0.88 -9.09 11.77
CA TYR A 56 -1.08 -9.27 13.21
C TYR A 56 -2.54 -9.17 13.64
N SER A 57 -3.33 -8.27 13.03
CA SER A 57 -4.69 -7.98 13.49
C SER A 57 -5.77 -8.74 12.72
N TYR A 58 -5.43 -9.59 11.75
CA TYR A 58 -6.38 -10.28 10.88
C TYR A 58 -7.49 -11.00 11.65
N ASP A 59 -7.13 -11.79 12.66
CA ASP A 59 -8.07 -12.59 13.45
C ASP A 59 -9.00 -11.72 14.32
N TRP A 60 -8.57 -10.50 14.65
CA TRP A 60 -9.41 -9.50 15.32
C TRP A 60 -10.31 -8.75 14.32
N LEU A 61 -9.75 -8.36 13.17
CA LEU A 61 -10.45 -7.65 12.10
C LEU A 61 -11.60 -8.47 11.50
N THR A 62 -11.43 -9.79 11.36
CA THR A 62 -12.47 -10.68 10.83
C THR A 62 -13.65 -10.89 11.76
N LYS A 63 -13.57 -10.48 13.04
CA LYS A 63 -14.73 -10.45 13.95
C LYS A 63 -15.80 -9.46 13.50
N PHE A 64 -15.44 -8.46 12.70
CA PHE A 64 -16.38 -7.49 12.15
C PHE A 64 -16.91 -7.96 10.80
N ASN A 65 -18.22 -8.23 10.70
CA ASN A 65 -18.86 -8.78 9.50
C ASN A 65 -18.56 -8.00 8.20
N LYS A 66 -18.52 -6.66 8.26
CA LYS A 66 -18.20 -5.83 7.10
C LYS A 66 -16.76 -6.03 6.61
N ILE A 67 -15.82 -6.11 7.55
CA ILE A 67 -14.39 -6.32 7.26
C ILE A 67 -14.17 -7.74 6.75
N ASN A 68 -14.77 -8.74 7.39
CA ASN A 68 -14.69 -10.13 6.94
C ASN A 68 -15.22 -10.30 5.50
N LYS A 69 -16.37 -9.69 5.18
CA LYS A 69 -16.91 -9.69 3.82
C LYS A 69 -15.99 -9.00 2.81
N TYR A 70 -15.34 -7.91 3.21
CA TYR A 70 -14.35 -7.23 2.38
C TYR A 70 -13.12 -8.13 2.13
N PHE A 71 -12.55 -8.73 3.18
CA PHE A 71 -11.40 -9.65 3.06
C PHE A 71 -11.72 -10.87 2.21
N TYR A 72 -12.92 -11.45 2.37
CA TYR A 72 -13.37 -12.55 1.53
C TYR A 72 -13.44 -12.18 0.04
N LYS A 73 -13.88 -10.96 -0.28
CA LYS A 73 -13.86 -10.49 -1.67
C LYS A 73 -12.44 -10.34 -2.21
N LEU A 74 -11.51 -9.86 -1.39
CA LEU A 74 -10.11 -9.73 -1.78
C LEU A 74 -9.52 -11.10 -2.15
N THR A 75 -9.72 -12.11 -1.30
CA THR A 75 -9.18 -13.47 -1.52
C THR A 75 -9.82 -14.22 -2.70
N GLN A 76 -11.08 -13.92 -3.03
CA GLN A 76 -11.80 -14.54 -4.16
C GLN A 76 -11.40 -13.99 -5.55
N SER A 77 -10.64 -12.90 -5.61
CA SER A 77 -10.25 -12.32 -6.91
C SER A 77 -9.34 -13.26 -7.71
N LYS A 78 -9.49 -13.28 -9.05
CA LYS A 78 -8.65 -14.10 -9.97
C LYS A 78 -7.16 -13.88 -9.75
N THR A 79 -6.77 -12.65 -9.44
CA THR A 79 -5.39 -12.27 -9.14
C THR A 79 -4.91 -12.85 -7.81
N SER A 80 -5.77 -12.95 -6.79
CA SER A 80 -5.45 -13.61 -5.52
C SER A 80 -5.25 -15.11 -5.67
N GLN A 81 -6.06 -15.76 -6.50
CA GLN A 81 -5.88 -17.18 -6.81
C GLN A 81 -4.54 -17.47 -7.52
N ARG A 82 -4.03 -16.52 -8.31
CA ARG A 82 -2.69 -16.62 -8.93
C ARG A 82 -1.57 -16.40 -7.89
N LEU A 83 -1.79 -15.53 -6.91
CA LEU A 83 -0.89 -15.32 -5.76
C LEU A 83 -0.75 -16.56 -4.86
N ASN A 84 -1.82 -17.34 -4.68
CA ASN A 84 -1.79 -18.58 -3.91
C ASN A 84 -0.78 -19.62 -4.44
N LYS A 85 -0.29 -19.48 -5.69
CA LYS A 85 0.73 -20.35 -6.28
C LYS A 85 2.18 -19.91 -5.97
N GLY A 86 2.36 -18.84 -5.20
CA GLY A 86 3.47 -18.66 -4.25
C GLY A 86 4.85 -18.39 -4.84
N GLY A 87 5.14 -17.13 -5.16
CA GLY A 87 6.50 -16.68 -5.44
C GLY A 87 6.74 -15.23 -5.02
N PHE A 88 7.95 -14.92 -4.54
CA PHE A 88 8.41 -13.56 -4.20
C PHE A 88 8.12 -12.55 -5.31
N MET A 89 8.35 -12.93 -6.58
CA MET A 89 8.04 -12.11 -7.76
C MET A 89 6.55 -11.78 -7.90
N ILE A 90 5.68 -12.71 -7.51
CA ILE A 90 4.24 -12.52 -7.66
C ILE A 90 3.73 -11.46 -6.66
N ILE A 91 4.33 -11.35 -5.47
CA ILE A 91 4.00 -10.27 -4.52
C ILE A 91 4.59 -8.95 -4.98
N LEU A 92 5.82 -9.00 -5.49
CA LEU A 92 6.50 -7.81 -6.00
C LEU A 92 5.72 -7.13 -7.14
N LEU A 93 5.06 -7.93 -7.98
CA LEU A 93 4.18 -7.45 -9.07
C LEU A 93 2.70 -7.36 -8.68
N GLY A 94 2.28 -8.05 -7.63
CA GLY A 94 0.89 -8.13 -7.18
C GLY A 94 0.48 -6.99 -6.25
N THR A 95 1.40 -6.48 -5.42
CA THR A 95 1.17 -5.34 -4.51
C THR A 95 0.65 -4.09 -5.23
N PRO A 96 1.20 -3.70 -6.40
CA PRO A 96 0.71 -2.57 -7.19
C PRO A 96 -0.71 -2.77 -7.76
N LEU A 97 -1.11 -4.03 -7.97
CA LEU A 97 -2.36 -4.37 -8.65
C LEU A 97 -3.51 -4.61 -7.66
N LEU A 98 -3.19 -5.14 -6.49
CA LEU A 98 -4.16 -5.54 -5.48
C LEU A 98 -4.23 -4.58 -4.29
N GLY A 99 -3.16 -3.83 -4.08
CA GLY A 99 -2.96 -2.99 -2.91
C GLY A 99 -2.39 -3.74 -1.71
N SER A 100 -1.76 -2.96 -0.85
CA SER A 100 -1.13 -3.39 0.41
C SER A 100 -2.07 -4.19 1.32
N TRP A 101 -3.34 -3.78 1.39
CA TRP A 101 -4.32 -4.45 2.25
C TRP A 101 -4.63 -5.87 1.76
N ALA A 102 -4.83 -6.02 0.45
CA ALA A 102 -5.08 -7.32 -0.14
C ALA A 102 -3.87 -8.25 0.01
N ILE A 103 -2.66 -7.75 -0.20
CA ILE A 103 -1.43 -8.53 0.00
C ILE A 103 -1.28 -8.98 1.46
N GLY A 104 -1.58 -8.12 2.43
CA GLY A 104 -1.60 -8.49 3.85
C GLY A 104 -2.59 -9.62 4.15
N VAL A 105 -3.82 -9.51 3.62
CA VAL A 105 -4.88 -10.52 3.79
C VAL A 105 -4.49 -11.84 3.14
N ILE A 106 -4.10 -11.82 1.86
CA ILE A 106 -3.74 -13.02 1.11
C ILE A 106 -2.54 -13.70 1.75
N GLY A 107 -1.50 -12.93 2.09
CA GLY A 107 -0.29 -13.44 2.74
C GLY A 107 -0.59 -14.17 4.06
N LYS A 108 -1.52 -13.64 4.87
CA LYS A 108 -1.99 -14.31 6.10
C LYS A 108 -2.80 -15.58 5.79
N VAL A 109 -3.70 -15.54 4.81
CA VAL A 109 -4.58 -16.67 4.47
C VAL A 109 -3.80 -17.85 3.87
N ILE A 110 -2.78 -17.58 3.06
CA ILE A 110 -1.92 -18.64 2.47
C ILE A 110 -0.84 -19.15 3.42
N GLY A 111 -0.76 -18.59 4.64
CA GLY A 111 0.25 -18.97 5.64
C GLY A 111 1.67 -18.60 5.23
N MET A 112 1.86 -17.49 4.52
CA MET A 112 3.19 -17.11 4.05
C MET A 112 4.09 -16.65 5.21
N ASP A 113 5.39 -16.92 5.07
CA ASP A 113 6.40 -16.38 5.98
C ASP A 113 6.34 -14.84 6.02
N LYS A 114 6.25 -14.29 7.24
CA LYS A 114 6.11 -12.85 7.48
C LYS A 114 7.31 -12.04 6.99
N LYS A 115 8.53 -12.56 7.13
CA LYS A 115 9.74 -11.85 6.68
C LYS A 115 9.72 -11.70 5.17
N ARG A 116 9.37 -12.76 4.44
CA ARG A 116 9.21 -12.72 2.99
C ARG A 116 8.11 -11.75 2.57
N LEU A 117 6.96 -11.75 3.26
CA LEU A 117 5.85 -10.83 3.01
C LEU A 117 6.29 -9.38 3.15
N PHE A 118 6.91 -9.05 4.28
CA PHE A 118 7.27 -7.67 4.60
C PHE A 118 8.37 -7.17 3.67
N LEU A 119 9.41 -7.96 3.43
CA LEU A 119 10.53 -7.54 2.58
C LEU A 119 10.10 -7.35 1.12
N SER A 120 9.37 -8.32 0.55
CA SER A 120 8.89 -8.22 -0.83
C SER A 120 7.96 -7.03 -1.04
N SER A 121 7.06 -6.79 -0.09
CA SER A 121 6.11 -5.68 -0.18
C SER A 121 6.79 -4.32 0.02
N ALA A 122 7.70 -4.20 1.00
CA ALA A 122 8.46 -2.97 1.22
C ALA A 122 9.23 -2.53 -0.03
N ILE A 123 9.92 -3.47 -0.69
CA ILE A 123 10.64 -3.21 -1.94
C ILE A 123 9.67 -2.84 -3.06
N SER A 124 8.58 -3.59 -3.21
CA SER A 124 7.56 -3.31 -4.23
C SER A 124 6.98 -1.90 -4.08
N ILE A 125 6.42 -1.57 -2.91
CA ILE A 125 5.82 -0.26 -2.64
C ILE A 125 6.85 0.85 -2.86
N GLY A 126 8.13 0.62 -2.51
CA GLY A 126 9.20 1.60 -2.71
C GLY A 126 9.45 1.89 -4.19
N ILE A 127 9.62 0.85 -5.00
CA ILE A 127 9.82 0.96 -6.45
C ILE A 127 8.65 1.70 -7.11
N TYR A 128 7.42 1.28 -6.79
CA TYR A 128 6.23 1.89 -7.39
C TYR A 128 5.94 3.28 -6.85
N GLY A 129 6.28 3.56 -5.60
CA GLY A 129 6.19 4.90 -5.03
C GLY A 129 7.10 5.88 -5.75
N ILE A 130 8.35 5.49 -6.04
CA ILE A 130 9.28 6.30 -6.85
C ILE A 130 8.70 6.54 -8.24
N LEU A 131 8.21 5.49 -8.91
CA LEU A 131 7.62 5.60 -10.24
C LEU A 131 6.43 6.58 -10.27
N ILE A 132 5.51 6.46 -9.31
CA ILE A 132 4.34 7.36 -9.19
C ILE A 132 4.80 8.78 -8.90
N GLY A 133 5.75 8.99 -7.99
CA GLY A 133 6.26 10.33 -7.68
C GLY A 133 6.91 11.01 -8.88
N VAL A 134 7.71 10.28 -9.65
CA VAL A 134 8.32 10.79 -10.90
C VAL A 134 7.24 11.12 -11.94
N LEU A 135 6.28 10.22 -12.19
CA LEU A 135 5.18 10.47 -13.12
C LEU A 135 4.33 11.67 -12.70
N THR A 136 4.07 11.80 -11.41
CA THR A 136 3.32 12.93 -10.85
C THR A 136 4.07 14.23 -11.08
N LYS A 137 5.37 14.26 -10.79
CA LYS A 137 6.20 15.44 -11.01
C LYS A 137 6.19 15.86 -12.48
N LEU A 138 6.44 14.91 -13.39
CA LEU A 138 6.38 15.16 -14.83
C LEU A 138 4.99 15.67 -15.26
N GLY A 139 3.92 15.12 -14.69
CA GLY A 139 2.57 15.60 -14.93
C GLY A 139 2.36 17.04 -14.47
N ILE A 140 2.79 17.39 -13.26
CA ILE A 140 2.70 18.76 -12.73
C ILE A 140 3.46 19.72 -13.65
N ASP A 141 4.71 19.38 -13.98
CA ASP A 141 5.60 20.22 -14.80
C ASP A 141 5.04 20.44 -16.24
N LEU A 142 4.22 19.53 -16.76
CA LEU A 142 3.59 19.66 -18.08
C LEU A 142 2.36 20.59 -18.09
N PHE A 143 1.70 20.78 -16.94
CA PHE A 143 0.45 21.54 -16.84
C PHE A 143 0.57 22.83 -16.02
N SER A 144 1.74 23.09 -15.42
CA SER A 144 2.10 24.36 -14.75
C SER A 144 2.74 25.35 -15.72
#